data_AF-A0A6J7EYK0-F1
#
_entry.id   AF-A0A6J7EYK0-F1
#
_cell.length_a   1.000
_cell.length_b   1.000
_cell.length_c   1.000
_cell.angle_alpha   90.00
_cell.angle_beta   90.00
_cell.angle_gamma   90.00
#
_symmetry.space_group_name_H-M   'P 1'
#
loop_
_entity.id
_entity.type
_entity.pdbx_description
1 polymer ?
#
loop_
_entity_poly.entity_id
_entity_poly.type
_entity_poly.pdbx_seq_one_letter_code
_entity_poly.pdbx_strand_id
1 'polypeptide(L)' 'MLEEFVALDPDTGEPDPEDASDAGRIRFRLTRGQALAFAERSEEIVAAGRPSCTWCGFPMDPDGHPCPRMN' A
#
# COMPACT_ATOMS: atom_id res chain seq x y z
N MET A 1 0.14 -14.78 -1.94
CA MET A 1 1.34 -13.99 -1.64
C MET A 1 1.78 -13.41 -2.97
N LEU A 2 1.77 -12.08 -3.14
CA LEU A 2 2.24 -11.47 -4.38
C LEU A 2 3.77 -11.48 -4.31
N GLU A 3 4.40 -12.33 -5.10
CA GLU A 3 5.85 -12.42 -5.19
C GLU A 3 6.30 -11.46 -6.30
N GLU A 4 7.21 -10.55 -5.95
CA GLU A 4 7.88 -9.67 -6.90
C GLU A 4 9.02 -10.45 -7.54
N PHE A 5 8.97 -10.62 -8.87
CA PHE A 5 10.02 -11.31 -9.61
C PHE A 5 10.94 -10.27 -10.23
N VAL A 6 12.16 -10.17 -9.71
CA VAL A 6 13.22 -9.30 -10.26
C VAL A 6 14.15 -10.18 -11.08
N ALA A 7 14.39 -9.82 -12.34
CA ALA A 7 15.39 -10.54 -13.14
C ALA A 7 16.80 -10.26 -12.60
N LEU A 8 17.62 -11.31 -12.52
CA LEU A 8 19.01 -11.22 -12.13
C LEU A 8 19.88 -11.32 -13.39
N ASP A 9 20.92 -10.50 -13.45
CA ASP A 9 21.96 -10.58 -14.47
C ASP A 9 22.66 -11.95 -14.37
N PRO A 10 22.77 -12.71 -15.48
CA PRO A 10 23.31 -14.07 -15.44
C PRO A 10 24.81 -14.14 -15.18
N ASP A 11 25.56 -13.05 -15.41
CA ASP A 11 27.01 -12.99 -15.21
C ASP A 11 27.38 -12.48 -13.81
N THR A 12 26.57 -11.59 -13.23
CA THR A 12 26.89 -10.87 -11.99
C THR A 12 26.00 -11.29 -10.82
N GLY A 13 24.80 -11.83 -11.08
CA GLY A 13 23.84 -12.23 -10.05
C GLY A 13 23.17 -11.07 -9.32
N GLU A 14 23.44 -9.83 -9.75
CA GLU A 14 22.79 -8.61 -9.28
C GLU A 14 21.48 -8.37 -10.04
N PRO A 15 20.52 -7.61 -9.49
CA PRO A 15 19.32 -7.24 -10.23
C PRO A 15 19.71 -6.52 -11.52
N ASP A 16 19.14 -6.96 -12.64
CA ASP A 16 19.38 -6.37 -13.95
C ASP A 16 19.09 -4.85 -13.86
N PRO A 17 20.02 -3.96 -14.24
CA PRO A 17 19.84 -2.52 -14.10
C PRO A 17 18.61 -1.98 -14.85
N GLU A 18 18.10 -2.67 -15.88
CA GLU A 18 16.84 -2.31 -16.53
C GLU A 18 15.64 -2.62 -15.62
N ASP A 19 15.62 -3.77 -14.94
CA ASP A 19 14.57 -4.17 -14.00
C ASP A 19 14.70 -3.52 -12.61
N ALA A 20 15.91 -3.13 -12.20
CA ALA A 20 16.14 -2.37 -10.98
C ALA A 20 15.38 -1.03 -10.98
N SER A 21 15.11 -0.47 -12.17
CA SER A 21 14.29 0.73 -12.34
C SER A 21 12.78 0.48 -12.21
N ASP A 22 12.34 -0.77 -12.39
CA ASP A 22 10.95 -1.23 -12.25
C ASP A 22 10.68 -1.84 -10.86
N ALA A 23 11.71 -1.99 -10.02
CA ALA A 23 11.60 -2.45 -8.64
C ALA A 23 10.59 -1.59 -7.85
N GLY A 24 9.57 -2.25 -7.29
CA GLY A 24 8.44 -1.62 -6.60
C GLY A 24 7.21 -1.37 -7.47
N ARG A 25 7.17 -1.83 -8.72
CA ARG A 25 5.98 -1.75 -9.58
C ARG A 25 5.31 -3.11 -9.72
N ILE A 26 3.98 -3.11 -9.61
CA ILE A 26 3.17 -4.32 -9.76
C ILE A 26 2.27 -4.13 -10.98
N ARG A 27 2.29 -5.11 -11.89
CA ARG A 27 1.36 -5.19 -13.01
C ARG A 27 0.35 -6.30 -12.75
N PHE A 28 -0.93 -5.95 -12.71
CA PHE A 28 -2.02 -6.91 -12.59
C PHE A 28 -3.12 -6.60 -13.62
N ARG A 29 -3.90 -7.62 -13.97
CA ARG A 29 -5.02 -7.49 -14.89
C ARG A 29 -6.31 -7.43 -14.08
N LEU A 30 -7.18 -6.49 -14.45
CA LEU A 30 -8.52 -6.34 -13.89
C LEU A 30 -9.55 -6.40 -15.01
N THR A 31 -10.69 -7.00 -14.75
CA THR A 31 -11.90 -6.77 -15.55
C THR A 31 -12.42 -5.35 -15.31
N ARG A 32 -13.22 -4.81 -16.23
CA ARG A 32 -13.86 -3.50 -16.06
C ARG A 32 -14.71 -3.44 -14.78
N GLY A 33 -15.40 -4.53 -14.43
CA GLY A 33 -16.20 -4.61 -13.20
C GLY A 33 -15.35 -4.55 -11.93
N GLN A 34 -14.20 -5.23 -11.92
CA GLN A 34 -13.27 -5.18 -10.78
C GLN A 34 -12.66 -3.79 -10.60
N ALA A 35 -12.33 -3.10 -11.70
CA ALA A 35 -11.81 -1.73 -11.62
C ALA A 35 -12.82 -0.76 -11.00
N LEU A 36 -14.10 -0.88 -11.38
CA LEU A 36 -15.19 -0.07 -10.78
C LEU A 36 -15.37 -0.38 -9.28
N ALA A 37 -15.47 -1.67 -8.93
CA ALA A 37 -15.63 -2.09 -7.54
C ALA A 37 -14.44 -1.64 -6.65
N PHE A 38 -13.22 -1.66 -7.19
CA PHE A 38 -12.04 -1.16 -6.49
C PHE A 38 -12.12 0.35 -6.23
N ALA A 39 -12.54 1.15 -7.22
CA ALA A 39 -12.66 2.60 -7.08
C ALA A 39 -13.72 2.95 -6.02
N GLU A 40 -14.93 2.40 -6.12
CA GLU A 40 -16.02 2.62 -5.16
C GLU A 40 -15.60 2.27 -3.74
N ARG A 41 -14.99 1.09 -3.55
CA ARG A 41 -14.53 0.65 -2.23
C ARG A 41 -13.41 1.54 -1.67
N SER A 42 -12.51 2.01 -2.53
CA SER A 42 -11.41 2.89 -2.11
C SER A 42 -11.94 4.24 -1.64
N GLU A 43 -12.92 4.80 -2.35
CA GLU A 43 -13.59 6.05 -1.95
C GLU A 43 -14.27 5.92 -0.59
N GLU A 44 -15.01 4.83 -0.34
CA GLU A 44 -15.62 4.57 0.97
C GLU A 44 -14.59 4.53 2.10
N ILE A 45 -13.47 3.83 1.88
CA ILE A 45 -12.41 3.68 2.88
C ILE A 45 -11.75 5.04 3.17
N VAL A 46 -11.44 5.81 2.12
CA VAL A 46 -10.84 7.14 2.28
C VAL A 46 -11.81 8.10 2.96
N ALA A 47 -13.10 8.09 2.57
CA ALA A 47 -14.13 8.95 3.14
C ALA A 47 -14.45 8.62 4.60
N ALA A 48 -14.35 7.35 5.01
CA ALA A 48 -14.49 6.95 6.41
C ALA A 48 -13.43 7.63 7.31
N GLY A 49 -12.28 8.01 6.73
CA GLY A 49 -11.15 8.56 7.45
C GLY A 49 -10.68 7.61 8.56
N ARG A 50 -9.72 8.07 9.36
CA ARG A 50 -9.43 7.41 10.63
C ARG A 50 -10.03 8.23 11.76
N PRO A 51 -10.67 7.60 12.77
CA PRO A 51 -11.28 8.33 13.85
C PRO A 51 -10.22 9.17 14.57
N SER A 52 -10.53 10.44 14.81
CA SER A 52 -9.64 11.33 15.55
C SER A 52 -9.63 10.96 17.03
N CYS A 53 -8.45 10.91 17.65
CA CYS A 53 -8.32 10.71 19.08
C CYS A 53 -8.98 11.87 19.86
N THR A 54 -9.86 11.55 20.81
CA THR A 54 -10.58 12.56 21.63
C THR A 54 -9.63 13.45 22.44
N TRP A 55 -8.41 12.98 22.72
CA TRP A 55 -7.44 13.71 23.54
C TRP A 55 -6.51 14.60 22.71
N CYS A 56 -5.92 14.10 21.63
CA CYS A 56 -4.92 14.84 20.84
C CYS A 56 -5.39 15.28 19.45
N GLY A 57 -6.54 14.78 18.97
CA GLY A 57 -7.08 15.09 17.65
C GLY A 57 -6.41 14.34 16.48
N PHE A 58 -5.35 13.57 16.72
CA PHE A 58 -4.67 12.82 15.67
C PHE A 58 -5.45 11.58 15.21
N PRO A 59 -5.30 11.16 13.95
CA PRO A 59 -5.93 9.95 13.44
C PRO A 59 -5.46 8.69 14.19
N MET A 60 -6.39 7.87 14.68
CA MET A 60 -6.07 6.62 15.38
C MET A 60 -5.86 5.47 14.40
N ASP A 61 -4.81 4.68 14.61
CA ASP A 61 -4.59 3.41 13.89
C ASP A 61 -5.56 2.32 14.38
N PRO A 62 -5.88 1.32 13.53
CA PRO A 62 -6.72 0.18 13.92
C PRO A 62 -6.16 -0.64 15.09
N ASP A 63 -4.83 -0.75 15.18
CA ASP A 63 -4.13 -1.51 16.23
C ASP A 63 -4.00 -0.73 17.56
N GLY A 64 -4.56 0.48 17.61
CA GLY A 64 -4.50 1.38 18.77
C GLY A 64 -3.65 2.64 18.52
N HIS A 65 -3.81 3.66 19.38
CA HIS A 65 -3.12 4.94 19.25
C HIS A 65 -2.35 5.31 20.52
N PRO A 66 -1.01 5.42 20.49
CA PRO A 66 -0.22 5.88 21.63
C PRO A 66 -0.38 7.40 21.79
N CYS A 67 -1.40 7.82 22.54
CA CYS A 67 -1.70 9.24 22.69
C CYS A 67 -0.60 9.95 23.51
N PRO A 68 0.08 10.97 22.96
CA PRO A 68 1.12 11.71 23.70
C PRO A 68 0.61 12.43 24.94
N ARG A 69 -0.72 12.67 25.04
CA ARG A 69 -1.36 13.30 26.20
C ARG A 69 -1.68 12.33 27.34
N MET A 70 -1.48 11.03 27.14
CA MET A 70 -1.75 9.97 28.13
C MET A 70 -0.46 9.27 28.61
N ASN A 71 0.72 9.80 28.26
CA ASN A 71 2.01 9.40 28.79
C ASN A 71 2.38 10.18 30.05
#